data_AF-A0A352N3H4-F1
#
_entry.id   AF-A0A352N3H4-F1
#
_cell.length_a   1.000
_cell.length_b   1.000
_cell.length_c   1.000
_cell.angle_alpha   90.00
_cell.angle_beta   90.00
_cell.angle_gamma   90.00
#
_symmetry.space_group_name_H-M   'P 1'
#
loop_
_entity.id
_entity.type
_entity.pdbx_description
1 polymer ?
#
loop_
_entity_poly.entity_id
_entity_poly.type
_entity_poly.pdbx_seq_one_letter_code
_entity_poly.pdbx_strand_id
1 'polypeptide(L)'
;MNASFLPEKVKSEFSGILDKAPVPAVRTSGNIDGEPGEGYVISHGDRLFIYSRKAGEESFLKLSGKFGAEISRLEIRKDKFNPFLDVVLDGREYSLKLSSSEQHDLEVLVGKVKTAVPNESGVSSSSGANVPAGTGMSPNAQVPHQGDTAPLPLTPMQFMAAAMMYVASSDGTIEKDEDRYILHVFCGNNDILQPALKYFKTHSADQLFEHAGSLNDEQKLCILANMIEIAMHDESYHRVEQIMIRNFMDKAGISKDNMKAISNVLLVKNNLSVLG
;
A
#
# COMPACT_ATOMS: atom_id res chain seq x y z
N MET A 1 10.05 10.56 15.61
CA MET A 1 9.35 10.68 14.32
C MET A 1 9.95 11.87 13.59
N ASN A 2 10.57 11.64 12.43
CA ASN A 2 11.32 12.67 11.70
C ASN A 2 10.47 13.17 10.53
N ALA A 3 10.07 14.44 10.54
CA ALA A 3 9.29 15.05 9.45
C ALA A 3 10.17 15.47 8.24
N SER A 4 11.42 14.96 8.17
CA SER A 4 12.38 15.25 7.11
C SER A 4 11.88 14.88 5.71
N PHE A 5 11.00 13.89 5.61
CA PHE A 5 10.40 13.43 4.35
C PHE A 5 9.31 14.36 3.81
N LEU A 6 8.83 15.33 4.59
CA LEU A 6 7.81 16.28 4.13
C LEU A 6 8.38 17.20 3.03
N PRO A 7 7.58 17.58 2.02
CA PRO A 7 7.97 18.58 1.04
C PRO A 7 8.24 19.94 1.69
N GLU A 8 9.14 20.74 1.14
CA GLU A 8 9.49 22.07 1.68
C GLU A 8 8.27 22.99 1.79
N LYS A 9 7.34 22.93 0.82
CA LYS A 9 6.07 23.69 0.88
C LYS A 9 5.29 23.35 2.16
N VAL A 10 5.20 22.06 2.51
CA VAL A 10 4.50 21.60 3.73
C VAL A 10 5.31 21.95 4.98
N LYS A 11 6.63 21.72 4.99
CA LYS A 11 7.49 22.05 6.13
C LYS A 11 7.45 23.53 6.50
N SER A 12 7.40 24.41 5.50
CA SER A 12 7.39 25.86 5.70
C SER A 12 6.23 26.31 6.59
N GLU A 13 5.08 25.62 6.52
CA GLU A 13 3.89 25.89 7.33
C GLU A 13 4.04 25.49 8.80
N PHE A 14 4.99 24.60 9.10
CA PHE A 14 5.28 24.13 10.46
C PHE A 14 6.66 24.59 10.96
N SER A 15 7.35 25.47 10.25
CA SER A 15 8.72 25.91 10.56
C SER A 15 8.89 26.39 12.02
N GLY A 16 7.95 27.18 12.55
CA GLY A 16 7.97 27.64 13.95
C GLY A 16 7.74 26.57 15.03
N ILE A 17 7.39 25.34 14.62
CA ILE A 17 7.05 24.20 15.50
C ILE A 17 8.06 23.07 15.33
N LEU A 18 8.47 22.77 14.09
CA LEU A 18 9.41 21.70 13.74
C LEU A 18 10.77 21.87 14.41
N ASP A 19 11.22 23.12 14.62
CA ASP A 19 12.48 23.42 15.30
C ASP A 19 12.43 23.15 16.82
N LYS A 20 11.23 23.04 17.40
CA LYS A 20 11.02 22.91 18.85
C LYS A 20 10.72 21.49 19.29
N ALA A 21 10.03 20.72 18.46
CA ALA A 21 9.70 19.34 18.73
C ALA A 21 9.41 18.55 17.45
N PRO A 22 9.67 17.23 17.42
CA PRO A 22 9.32 16.40 16.29
C PRO A 22 7.80 16.31 16.13
N VAL A 23 7.31 16.74 14.98
CA VAL A 23 5.88 16.68 14.63
C VAL A 23 5.56 15.29 14.08
N PRO A 24 4.58 14.56 14.65
CA PRO A 24 4.14 13.29 14.10
C PRO A 24 3.57 13.49 12.69
N ALA A 25 4.10 12.73 11.74
CA ALA A 25 3.69 12.81 10.35
C ALA A 25 3.80 11.43 9.71
N VAL A 26 2.88 11.14 8.80
CA VAL A 26 2.87 9.91 7.99
C VAL A 26 2.58 10.25 6.53
N ARG A 27 3.04 9.37 5.63
CA ARG A 27 2.76 9.48 4.19
C ARG A 27 1.63 8.54 3.77
N THR A 28 0.72 9.02 2.94
CA THR A 28 -0.32 8.18 2.33
C THR A 28 0.20 7.52 1.04
N SER A 29 -0.40 6.38 0.67
CA SER A 29 -0.02 5.61 -0.52
C SER A 29 -0.44 6.26 -1.85
N GLY A 30 -1.27 7.29 -1.79
CA GLY A 30 -1.77 8.06 -2.93
C GLY A 30 -2.36 9.39 -2.46
N ASN A 31 -3.13 10.04 -3.31
CA ASN A 31 -3.87 11.24 -2.92
C ASN A 31 -5.08 10.88 -2.01
N ILE A 32 -5.86 11.89 -1.61
CA ILE A 32 -7.02 11.75 -0.73
C ILE A 32 -8.16 10.93 -1.34
N ASP A 33 -8.20 10.83 -2.67
CA ASP A 33 -9.18 10.05 -3.43
C ASP A 33 -8.70 8.61 -3.69
N GLY A 34 -7.47 8.25 -3.29
CA GLY A 34 -6.84 6.96 -3.57
C GLY A 34 -6.17 6.85 -4.95
N GLU A 35 -6.09 7.96 -5.70
CA GLU A 35 -5.46 8.05 -7.02
C GLU A 35 -3.95 8.35 -6.92
N PRO A 36 -3.18 8.14 -8.02
CA PRO A 36 -1.77 8.50 -8.07
C PRO A 36 -1.52 9.96 -7.69
N GLY A 37 -0.61 10.16 -6.74
CA GLY A 37 -0.30 11.47 -6.21
C GLY A 37 0.44 11.39 -4.89
N GLU A 38 0.29 12.43 -4.08
CA GLU A 38 0.93 12.51 -2.78
C GLU A 38 -0.10 12.88 -1.73
N GLY A 39 0.10 12.36 -0.52
CA GLY A 39 -0.57 12.88 0.65
C GLY A 39 0.23 12.67 1.93
N TYR A 40 -0.06 13.55 2.88
CA TYR A 40 0.63 13.65 4.15
C TYR A 40 -0.40 13.92 5.24
N VAL A 41 -0.30 13.19 6.34
CA VAL A 41 -1.09 13.45 7.54
C VAL A 41 -0.15 13.87 8.65
N ILE A 42 -0.44 14.99 9.28
CA ILE A 42 0.39 15.62 10.30
C ILE A 42 -0.48 15.95 11.50
N SER A 43 -0.02 15.65 12.71
CA SER A 43 -0.70 16.10 13.92
C SER A 43 0.09 17.13 14.71
N HIS A 44 -0.61 18.10 15.28
CA HIS A 44 -0.03 19.06 16.21
C HIS A 44 -1.05 19.43 17.28
N GLY A 45 -0.77 19.04 18.52
CA GLY A 45 -1.75 19.13 19.61
C GLY A 45 -2.96 18.25 19.32
N ASP A 46 -4.16 18.84 19.43
CA ASP A 46 -5.45 18.22 19.13
C ASP A 46 -5.89 18.42 17.67
N ARG A 47 -5.01 18.99 16.82
CA ARG A 47 -5.30 19.24 15.41
C ARG A 47 -4.67 18.20 14.50
N LEU A 48 -5.41 17.87 13.45
CA LEU A 48 -4.97 17.07 12.32
C LEU A 48 -4.89 17.96 11.08
N PHE A 49 -3.85 17.77 10.27
CA PHE A 49 -3.67 18.40 8.98
C PHE A 49 -3.47 17.30 7.93
N ILE A 50 -4.24 17.35 6.85
CA ILE A 50 -4.15 16.44 5.72
C ILE A 50 -3.79 17.29 4.50
N TYR A 51 -2.66 16.98 3.89
CA TYR A 51 -2.24 17.55 2.61
C TYR A 51 -2.39 16.49 1.55
N SER A 52 -2.95 16.85 0.41
CA SER A 52 -3.04 15.93 -0.72
C SER A 52 -3.00 16.65 -2.06
N ARG A 53 -2.43 16.01 -3.07
CA ARG A 53 -2.44 16.48 -4.47
C ARG A 53 -2.39 15.32 -5.43
N LYS A 54 -2.93 15.49 -6.64
CA LYS A 54 -2.76 14.53 -7.72
C LYS A 54 -1.35 14.60 -8.29
N ALA A 55 -0.91 13.51 -8.92
CA ALA A 55 0.34 13.50 -9.66
C ALA A 55 0.32 14.61 -10.73
N GLY A 56 1.36 15.44 -10.75
CA GLY A 56 1.49 16.57 -11.68
C GLY A 56 0.91 17.90 -11.20
N GLU A 57 0.21 17.93 -10.06
CA GLU A 57 -0.28 19.19 -9.47
C GLU A 57 0.80 19.87 -8.62
N GLU A 58 0.88 21.20 -8.70
CA GLU A 58 1.86 21.98 -7.90
C GLU A 58 1.36 22.34 -6.50
N SER A 59 0.05 22.40 -6.31
CA SER A 59 -0.61 22.86 -5.08
C SER A 59 -1.25 21.70 -4.34
N PHE A 60 -1.20 21.77 -3.01
CA PHE A 60 -1.88 20.81 -2.15
C PHE A 60 -3.30 21.29 -1.84
N LEU A 61 -4.27 20.38 -1.97
CA LEU A 61 -5.46 20.42 -1.15
C LEU A 61 -5.03 20.30 0.32
N LYS A 62 -5.48 21.23 1.14
CA LYS A 62 -5.22 21.22 2.58
C LYS A 62 -6.55 21.11 3.33
N LEU A 63 -6.68 20.06 4.12
CA LEU A 63 -7.76 19.88 5.08
C LEU A 63 -7.19 19.94 6.49
N SER A 64 -7.91 20.54 7.43
CA SER A 64 -7.49 20.57 8.81
C SER A 64 -8.67 20.71 9.75
N GLY A 65 -8.59 20.10 10.93
CA GLY A 65 -9.61 20.24 11.95
C GLY A 65 -9.09 19.89 13.33
N LYS A 66 -9.82 20.30 14.36
CA LYS A 66 -9.58 19.96 15.76
C LYS A 66 -10.42 18.73 16.11
N PHE A 67 -9.80 17.76 16.79
CA PHE A 67 -10.50 16.59 17.28
C PHE A 67 -11.53 16.97 18.35
N GLY A 68 -12.76 16.49 18.19
CA GLY A 68 -13.89 16.84 19.05
C GLY A 68 -14.62 18.13 18.67
N ALA A 69 -14.21 18.83 17.61
CA ALA A 69 -14.94 19.96 17.04
C ALA A 69 -15.24 19.71 15.54
N GLU A 70 -14.29 20.00 14.65
CA GLU A 70 -14.46 19.75 13.21
C GLU A 70 -14.25 18.27 12.87
N ILE A 71 -13.43 17.55 13.63
CA ILE A 71 -13.19 16.11 13.44
C ILE A 71 -14.02 15.32 14.45
N SER A 72 -15.03 14.60 13.95
CA SER A 72 -15.93 13.76 14.75
C SER A 72 -15.55 12.28 14.76
N ARG A 73 -14.82 11.80 13.75
CA ARG A 73 -14.25 10.44 13.70
C ARG A 73 -12.79 10.51 13.29
N LEU A 74 -11.96 9.76 14.00
CA LEU A 74 -10.54 9.57 13.69
C LEU A 74 -10.16 8.15 14.10
N GLU A 75 -10.17 7.22 13.17
CA GLU A 75 -9.98 5.80 13.45
C GLU A 75 -8.98 5.17 12.50
N ILE A 76 -8.20 4.23 13.03
CA ILE A 76 -7.32 3.41 12.22
C ILE A 76 -8.07 2.12 11.94
N ARG A 77 -8.40 1.90 10.68
CA ARG A 77 -8.91 0.62 10.18
C ARG A 77 -7.76 -0.11 9.54
N LYS A 78 -7.69 -1.43 9.68
CA LYS A 78 -6.66 -2.25 9.05
C LYS A 78 -7.33 -3.34 8.25
N ASP A 79 -6.91 -3.48 6.99
CA ASP A 79 -7.18 -4.70 6.22
C ASP A 79 -6.00 -5.68 6.34
N LYS A 80 -5.99 -6.74 5.53
CA LYS A 80 -4.94 -7.76 5.58
C LYS A 80 -3.51 -7.23 5.33
N PHE A 81 -3.36 -6.10 4.62
CA PHE A 81 -2.08 -5.60 4.12
C PHE A 81 -1.82 -4.12 4.37
N ASN A 82 -2.85 -3.30 4.62
CA ASN A 82 -2.72 -1.85 4.68
C ASN A 82 -3.51 -1.26 5.86
N PRO A 83 -2.91 -0.33 6.60
CA PRO A 83 -3.65 0.58 7.46
C PRO A 83 -4.36 1.67 6.65
N PHE A 84 -5.53 2.06 7.14
CA PHE A 84 -6.33 3.18 6.66
C PHE A 84 -6.57 4.14 7.82
N LEU A 85 -6.50 5.43 7.53
CA LEU A 85 -6.98 6.47 8.45
C LEU A 85 -8.36 6.94 7.97
N ASP A 86 -9.39 6.55 8.70
CA ASP A 86 -10.76 6.97 8.45
C ASP A 86 -11.04 8.24 9.29
N VAL A 87 -11.33 9.35 8.61
CA VAL A 87 -11.56 10.67 9.22
C VAL A 87 -12.93 11.18 8.81
N VAL A 88 -13.70 11.68 9.77
CA VAL A 88 -14.89 12.50 9.46
C VAL A 88 -14.57 13.93 9.86
N LEU A 89 -14.42 14.80 8.86
CA LEU A 89 -14.08 16.22 9.01
C LEU A 89 -15.20 17.07 8.40
N ASP A 90 -15.77 17.97 9.19
CA ASP A 90 -16.91 18.82 8.80
C ASP A 90 -18.08 18.02 8.18
N GLY A 91 -18.35 16.85 8.76
CA GLY A 91 -19.40 15.94 8.30
C GLY A 91 -19.09 15.17 7.00
N ARG A 92 -17.88 15.33 6.42
CA ARG A 92 -17.43 14.58 5.25
C ARG A 92 -16.50 13.45 5.66
N GLU A 93 -16.74 12.27 5.11
CA GLU A 93 -15.88 11.11 5.35
C GLU A 93 -14.70 11.07 4.37
N TYR A 94 -13.53 10.77 4.88
CA TYR A 94 -12.30 10.53 4.12
C TYR A 94 -11.68 9.22 4.60
N SER A 95 -11.13 8.44 3.68
CA SER A 95 -10.39 7.21 3.99
C SER A 95 -9.04 7.24 3.29
N LEU A 96 -7.97 7.45 4.07
CA LEU A 96 -6.62 7.56 3.54
C LEU A 96 -5.94 6.20 3.64
N LYS A 97 -5.48 5.64 2.52
CA LYS A 97 -4.67 4.41 2.49
C LYS A 97 -3.22 4.74 2.83
N LEU A 98 -2.61 3.96 3.71
CA LEU A 98 -1.20 4.08 4.08
C LEU A 98 -0.48 2.75 3.84
N SER A 99 0.83 2.82 3.68
CA SER A 99 1.69 1.64 3.66
C SER A 99 1.73 1.00 5.04
N SER A 100 1.89 -0.32 5.12
CA SER A 100 2.16 -1.02 6.39
C SER A 100 3.40 -0.48 7.12
N SER A 101 4.38 0.09 6.41
CA SER A 101 5.55 0.74 7.02
C SER A 101 5.19 1.96 7.88
N GLU A 102 4.06 2.61 7.59
CA GLU A 102 3.59 3.81 8.29
C GLU A 102 2.71 3.47 9.51
N GLN A 103 2.40 2.19 9.75
CA GLN A 103 1.42 1.78 10.76
C GLN A 103 1.78 2.29 12.17
N HIS A 104 3.03 2.08 12.59
CA HIS A 104 3.47 2.47 13.93
C HIS A 104 3.38 3.98 14.14
N ASP A 105 3.84 4.75 13.15
CA ASP A 105 3.82 6.21 13.20
C ASP A 105 2.38 6.76 13.14
N LEU A 106 1.48 6.10 12.39
CA LEU A 106 0.06 6.43 12.33
C LEU A 106 -0.63 6.23 13.69
N GLU A 107 -0.37 5.11 14.37
CA GLU A 107 -0.91 4.82 15.71
C GLU A 107 -0.48 5.87 16.73
N VAL A 108 0.81 6.25 16.71
CA VAL A 108 1.34 7.32 17.57
C VAL A 108 0.72 8.67 17.22
N LEU A 109 0.55 8.98 15.94
CA LEU A 109 -0.06 10.22 15.46
C LEU A 109 -1.50 10.36 15.96
N VAL A 110 -2.33 9.34 15.76
CA VAL A 110 -3.74 9.33 16.20
C VAL A 110 -3.84 9.35 17.73
N GLY A 111 -2.98 8.60 18.42
CA GLY A 111 -2.92 8.60 19.88
C GLY A 111 -2.66 9.98 20.45
N LYS A 112 -1.72 10.74 19.88
CA LYS A 112 -1.42 12.13 20.30
C LYS A 112 -2.59 13.07 20.07
N VAL A 113 -3.28 12.98 18.94
CA VAL A 113 -4.45 13.84 18.65
C VAL A 113 -5.57 13.59 19.65
N LYS A 114 -5.85 12.32 19.98
CA LYS A 114 -6.93 11.96 20.92
C LYS A 114 -6.61 12.27 22.38
N THR A 115 -5.32 12.31 22.75
CA THR A 115 -4.87 12.53 24.14
C THR A 115 -4.50 13.98 24.43
N ALA A 116 -4.45 14.84 23.42
CA ALA A 116 -4.28 16.28 23.60
C ALA A 116 -5.50 16.85 24.34
N VAL A 117 -5.31 17.13 25.63
CA VAL A 117 -6.37 17.56 26.56
C VAL A 117 -7.04 18.85 26.06
N PRO A 118 -8.39 18.92 25.99
CA PRO A 118 -9.10 20.17 25.87
C PRO A 118 -8.98 20.89 27.21
N ASN A 119 -8.16 21.94 27.26
CA ASN A 119 -8.06 22.75 28.45
C ASN A 119 -9.31 23.65 28.54
N GLU A 120 -10.37 23.18 29.19
CA GLU A 120 -11.40 24.05 29.79
C GLU A 120 -12.17 23.33 30.91
N SER A 121 -12.36 24.09 31.98
CA SER A 121 -12.80 23.67 33.31
C SER A 121 -14.32 23.48 33.41
N GLY A 122 -14.77 22.58 34.30
CA GLY A 122 -16.06 22.77 35.01
C GLY A 122 -17.11 21.67 34.91
N VAL A 123 -17.04 20.70 35.83
CA VAL A 123 -18.15 20.15 36.64
C VAL A 123 -19.45 19.76 35.91
N SER A 124 -19.78 18.47 35.80
CA SER A 124 -20.61 17.71 36.76
C SER A 124 -21.08 16.35 36.20
N SER A 125 -21.12 15.39 37.11
CA SER A 125 -21.61 14.02 37.04
C SER A 125 -23.09 13.86 36.65
N SER A 126 -23.42 12.78 35.93
CA SER A 126 -24.41 11.81 36.43
C SER A 126 -24.48 10.54 35.57
N SER A 127 -24.43 9.41 36.27
CA SER A 127 -24.76 8.04 35.90
C SER A 127 -26.16 7.88 35.29
N GLY A 128 -26.32 6.90 34.39
CA GLY A 128 -27.63 6.39 33.99
C GLY A 128 -27.53 5.29 32.95
N ALA A 129 -27.53 4.03 33.40
CA ALA A 129 -27.71 2.87 32.55
C ALA A 129 -29.09 2.90 31.87
N ASN A 130 -29.16 2.59 30.58
CA ASN A 130 -30.34 1.95 30.03
C ASN A 130 -30.03 1.20 28.72
N VAL A 131 -30.36 -0.09 28.72
CA VAL A 131 -30.54 -0.94 27.53
C VAL A 131 -32.02 -0.90 27.20
N PRO A 132 -32.42 -0.84 25.92
CA PRO A 132 -33.27 -1.91 25.42
C PRO A 132 -32.89 -2.41 24.02
N ALA A 133 -33.11 -3.71 23.84
CA ALA A 133 -33.06 -4.42 22.58
C ALA A 133 -34.30 -4.14 21.69
N GLY A 134 -34.14 -4.30 20.37
CA GLY A 134 -35.22 -4.37 19.39
C GLY A 134 -34.72 -4.31 17.95
N THR A 135 -34.30 -5.45 17.37
CA THR A 135 -34.92 -6.14 16.22
C THR A 135 -35.11 -5.36 14.91
N GLY A 136 -34.44 -5.85 13.84
CA GLY A 136 -35.13 -6.15 12.57
C GLY A 136 -34.59 -5.51 11.27
N MET A 137 -34.02 -6.38 10.40
CA MET A 137 -33.99 -6.33 8.91
C MET A 137 -33.12 -5.23 8.26
N SER A 138 -32.35 -5.45 7.19
CA SER A 138 -31.90 -6.59 6.39
C SER A 138 -30.75 -6.04 5.53
N PRO A 139 -29.70 -6.82 5.18
CA PRO A 139 -28.65 -6.38 4.27
C PRO A 139 -29.08 -6.70 2.83
N ASN A 140 -29.31 -5.68 2.00
CA ASN A 140 -29.23 -5.91 0.56
C ASN A 140 -28.93 -4.62 -0.21
N ALA A 141 -27.70 -4.54 -0.72
CA ALA A 141 -27.37 -3.78 -1.92
C ALA A 141 -26.15 -4.44 -2.57
N GLN A 142 -26.38 -5.61 -3.17
CA GLN A 142 -25.56 -6.12 -4.26
C GLN A 142 -25.95 -5.40 -5.56
N VAL A 143 -24.97 -4.90 -6.31
CA VAL A 143 -24.99 -4.81 -7.78
C VAL A 143 -23.50 -4.72 -8.26
N PRO A 144 -23.10 -5.20 -9.45
CA PRO A 144 -23.10 -6.59 -9.90
C PRO A 144 -21.87 -7.02 -10.79
N HIS A 145 -21.79 -8.34 -11.08
CA HIS A 145 -21.14 -9.04 -12.21
C HIS A 145 -19.59 -9.01 -12.37
N GLN A 146 -18.90 -10.03 -12.87
CA GLN A 146 -19.06 -11.49 -12.96
C GLN A 146 -17.77 -12.03 -13.62
N GLY A 147 -17.28 -13.15 -13.13
CA GLY A 147 -16.23 -13.96 -13.75
C GLY A 147 -15.90 -15.05 -12.74
N ASP A 148 -16.21 -16.31 -13.04
CA ASP A 148 -15.81 -17.45 -12.20
C ASP A 148 -14.28 -17.57 -12.26
N THR A 149 -13.58 -16.71 -11.53
CA THR A 149 -12.13 -16.75 -11.38
C THR A 149 -11.82 -17.78 -10.30
N ALA A 150 -11.10 -18.84 -10.66
CA ALA A 150 -10.73 -19.90 -9.73
C ALA A 150 -10.04 -19.29 -8.49
N PRO A 151 -10.42 -19.70 -7.26
CA PRO A 151 -9.82 -19.15 -6.04
C PRO A 151 -8.30 -19.30 -6.07
N LEU A 152 -7.59 -18.27 -5.61
CA LEU A 152 -6.13 -18.29 -5.59
C LEU A 152 -5.64 -19.43 -4.68
N PRO A 153 -4.70 -20.29 -5.16
CA PRO A 153 -4.12 -21.35 -4.34
C PRO A 153 -3.11 -20.82 -3.30
N LEU A 154 -2.67 -19.58 -3.47
CA LEU A 154 -1.69 -18.88 -2.66
C LEU A 154 -2.20 -17.47 -2.34
N THR A 155 -1.75 -16.86 -1.24
CA THR A 155 -1.95 -15.42 -1.07
C THR A 155 -1.22 -14.65 -2.17
N PRO A 156 -1.62 -13.41 -2.54
CA PRO A 156 -0.96 -12.64 -3.59
C PRO A 156 0.57 -12.50 -3.40
N MET A 157 1.03 -12.36 -2.16
CA MET A 157 2.47 -12.28 -1.85
C MET A 157 3.20 -13.60 -2.09
N GLN A 158 2.58 -14.73 -1.72
CA GLN A 158 3.10 -16.08 -1.99
C GLN A 158 3.04 -16.41 -3.49
N PHE A 159 2.01 -15.94 -4.18
CA PHE A 159 1.89 -16.03 -5.65
C PHE A 159 3.06 -15.31 -6.31
N MET A 160 3.35 -14.07 -5.89
CA MET A 160 4.49 -13.31 -6.40
C MET A 160 5.81 -14.04 -6.18
N ALA A 161 6.03 -14.57 -4.98
CA ALA A 161 7.23 -15.34 -4.67
C ALA A 161 7.37 -16.57 -5.57
N ALA A 162 6.31 -17.34 -5.77
CA ALA A 162 6.31 -18.50 -6.65
C ALA A 162 6.54 -18.10 -8.13
N ALA A 163 5.92 -17.01 -8.59
CA ALA A 163 6.12 -16.49 -9.94
C ALA A 163 7.57 -16.07 -10.18
N MET A 164 8.21 -15.40 -9.23
CA MET A 164 9.63 -15.04 -9.30
C MET A 164 10.53 -16.27 -9.32
N MET A 165 10.23 -17.30 -8.51
CA MET A 165 10.99 -18.56 -8.53
C MET A 165 10.91 -19.26 -9.90
N TYR A 166 9.75 -19.27 -10.56
CA TYR A 166 9.62 -19.84 -11.91
C TYR A 166 10.41 -19.07 -12.96
N VAL A 167 10.44 -17.73 -12.87
CA VAL A 167 11.23 -16.89 -13.79
C VAL A 167 12.72 -17.17 -13.61
N ALA A 168 13.19 -17.12 -12.37
CA ALA A 168 14.59 -17.39 -12.03
C ALA A 168 15.04 -18.81 -12.40
N SER A 169 14.16 -19.81 -12.24
CA SER A 169 14.49 -21.19 -12.59
C SER A 169 14.24 -21.53 -14.06
N SER A 170 14.00 -20.54 -14.94
CA SER A 170 13.50 -20.81 -16.29
C SER A 170 14.52 -21.50 -17.20
N ASP A 171 15.81 -21.41 -16.86
CA ASP A 171 16.92 -22.12 -17.51
C ASP A 171 17.25 -23.48 -16.84
N GLY A 172 16.55 -23.81 -15.75
CA GLY A 172 16.69 -25.05 -14.98
C GLY A 172 17.47 -24.92 -13.67
N THR A 173 18.09 -23.78 -13.35
CA THR A 173 18.77 -23.56 -12.06
C THR A 173 18.59 -22.12 -11.59
N ILE A 174 18.15 -21.92 -10.34
CA ILE A 174 18.14 -20.57 -9.75
C ILE A 174 19.57 -20.17 -9.41
N GLU A 175 20.07 -19.08 -9.98
CA GLU A 175 21.39 -18.56 -9.65
C GLU A 175 21.44 -17.97 -8.24
N LYS A 176 22.64 -17.92 -7.63
CA LYS A 176 22.81 -17.42 -6.25
C LYS A 176 22.35 -15.97 -6.08
N ASP A 177 22.49 -15.19 -7.14
CA ASP A 177 22.18 -13.78 -7.14
C ASP A 177 20.67 -13.55 -7.24
N GLU A 178 19.97 -14.33 -8.05
CA GLU A 178 18.51 -14.38 -8.10
C GLU A 178 17.90 -14.89 -6.79
N ASP A 179 18.47 -15.95 -6.19
CA ASP A 179 18.02 -16.46 -4.89
C ASP A 179 18.15 -15.38 -3.80
N ARG A 180 19.29 -14.69 -3.77
CA ARG A 180 19.52 -13.56 -2.85
C ARG A 180 18.52 -12.43 -3.11
N TYR A 181 18.21 -12.14 -4.37
CA TYR A 181 17.24 -11.12 -4.73
C TYR A 181 15.82 -11.49 -4.26
N ILE A 182 15.38 -12.73 -4.48
CA ILE A 182 14.10 -13.24 -3.97
C ILE A 182 14.05 -13.12 -2.44
N LEU A 183 15.09 -13.58 -1.74
CA LEU A 183 15.17 -13.44 -0.28
C LEU A 183 15.09 -11.97 0.17
N HIS A 184 15.72 -11.06 -0.56
CA HIS A 184 15.68 -9.63 -0.26
C HIS A 184 14.28 -9.03 -0.43
N VAL A 185 13.62 -9.28 -1.57
CA VAL A 185 12.26 -8.78 -1.86
C VAL A 185 11.25 -9.19 -0.78
N PHE A 186 11.39 -10.40 -0.25
CA PHE A 186 10.50 -10.93 0.79
C PHE A 186 11.06 -10.80 2.21
N CYS A 187 12.14 -10.04 2.41
CA CYS A 187 12.81 -9.88 3.71
C CYS A 187 13.14 -11.20 4.43
N GLY A 188 13.39 -12.28 3.69
CA GLY A 188 13.60 -13.63 4.24
C GLY A 188 12.40 -14.23 4.98
N ASN A 189 11.18 -13.72 4.76
CA ASN A 189 9.99 -14.15 5.47
C ASN A 189 9.56 -15.57 5.05
N ASN A 190 9.82 -16.54 5.92
CA ASN A 190 9.51 -17.95 5.68
C ASN A 190 8.01 -18.25 5.57
N ASP A 191 7.12 -17.46 6.16
CA ASP A 191 5.67 -17.66 6.05
C ASP A 191 5.16 -17.36 4.63
N ILE A 192 5.94 -16.60 3.85
CA ILE A 192 5.70 -16.33 2.43
C ILE A 192 6.48 -17.33 1.58
N LEU A 193 7.79 -17.49 1.86
CA LEU A 193 8.69 -18.25 1.01
C LEU A 193 8.44 -19.77 1.06
N GLN A 194 8.11 -20.35 2.22
CA GLN A 194 7.92 -21.80 2.33
C GLN A 194 6.68 -22.29 1.55
N PRO A 195 5.49 -21.65 1.67
CA PRO A 195 4.34 -22.04 0.85
C PRO A 195 4.57 -21.84 -0.65
N ALA A 196 5.22 -20.74 -1.03
CA ALA A 196 5.58 -20.47 -2.42
C ALA A 196 6.53 -21.54 -2.99
N LEU A 197 7.60 -21.87 -2.25
CA LEU A 197 8.56 -22.91 -2.61
C LEU A 197 7.90 -24.29 -2.72
N LYS A 198 6.98 -24.62 -1.80
CA LYS A 198 6.22 -25.87 -1.87
C LYS A 198 5.37 -25.93 -3.13
N TYR A 199 4.69 -24.83 -3.49
CA TYR A 199 3.89 -24.77 -4.71
C TYR A 199 4.79 -24.92 -5.94
N PHE A 200 5.86 -24.14 -6.02
CA PHE A 200 6.88 -24.18 -7.09
C PHE A 200 7.41 -25.60 -7.35
N LYS A 201 7.68 -26.38 -6.29
CA LYS A 201 8.18 -27.76 -6.41
C LYS A 201 7.13 -28.78 -6.87
N THR A 202 5.85 -28.46 -6.79
CA THR A 202 4.76 -29.44 -6.99
C THR A 202 3.83 -29.12 -8.15
N HIS A 203 3.93 -27.92 -8.72
CA HIS A 203 3.09 -27.43 -9.80
C HIS A 203 3.97 -26.77 -10.88
N SER A 204 3.36 -26.45 -12.01
CA SER A 204 3.99 -25.69 -13.10
C SER A 204 3.64 -24.20 -13.03
N ALA A 205 4.42 -23.38 -13.73
CA ALA A 205 4.13 -21.95 -13.90
C ALA A 205 2.75 -21.72 -14.55
N ASP A 206 2.40 -22.50 -15.57
CA ASP A 206 1.09 -22.42 -16.24
C ASP A 206 -0.05 -22.62 -15.25
N GLN A 207 0.05 -23.64 -14.39
CA GLN A 207 -0.95 -23.91 -13.34
C GLN A 207 -1.09 -22.76 -12.36
N LEU A 208 0.01 -22.08 -12.00
CA LEU A 208 -0.05 -20.87 -11.16
C LEU A 208 -0.79 -19.76 -11.91
N PHE A 209 -0.40 -19.50 -13.16
CA PHE A 209 -0.88 -18.36 -13.94
C PHE A 209 -2.34 -18.46 -14.37
N GLU A 210 -2.94 -19.65 -14.45
CA GLU A 210 -4.40 -19.78 -14.65
C GLU A 210 -5.21 -19.02 -13.58
N HIS A 211 -4.65 -18.81 -12.39
CA HIS A 211 -5.31 -18.06 -11.32
C HIS A 211 -5.03 -16.54 -11.36
N ALA A 212 -4.25 -16.05 -12.33
CA ALA A 212 -3.86 -14.64 -12.41
C ALA A 212 -5.05 -13.69 -12.62
N GLY A 213 -6.15 -14.18 -13.21
CA GLY A 213 -7.40 -13.42 -13.35
C GLY A 213 -8.05 -13.04 -12.01
N SER A 214 -7.76 -13.79 -10.93
CA SER A 214 -8.28 -13.54 -9.58
C SER A 214 -7.51 -12.45 -8.82
N LEU A 215 -6.38 -11.99 -9.35
CA LEU A 215 -5.62 -10.88 -8.79
C LEU A 215 -6.30 -9.55 -9.15
N ASN A 216 -6.20 -8.55 -8.28
CA ASN A 216 -6.59 -7.19 -8.65
C ASN A 216 -5.51 -6.52 -9.52
N ASP A 217 -5.82 -5.39 -10.14
CA ASP A 217 -4.92 -4.75 -11.10
C ASP A 217 -3.61 -4.26 -10.46
N GLU A 218 -3.66 -3.74 -9.22
CA GLU A 218 -2.45 -3.36 -8.47
C GLU A 218 -1.53 -4.57 -8.25
N GLN A 219 -2.09 -5.72 -7.86
CA GLN A 219 -1.35 -6.96 -7.62
C GLN A 219 -0.72 -7.48 -8.91
N LYS A 220 -1.47 -7.48 -10.02
CA LYS A 220 -0.99 -7.91 -11.34
C LYS A 220 0.23 -7.09 -11.78
N LEU A 221 0.15 -5.77 -11.67
CA LEU A 221 1.25 -4.87 -12.05
C LEU A 221 2.46 -5.02 -11.13
N CYS A 222 2.24 -5.18 -9.82
CA CYS A 222 3.32 -5.42 -8.86
C CYS A 222 4.06 -6.73 -9.16
N ILE A 223 3.32 -7.82 -9.40
CA ILE A 223 3.90 -9.12 -9.75
C ILE A 223 4.67 -9.02 -11.08
N LEU A 224 4.08 -8.37 -12.10
CA LEU A 224 4.75 -8.17 -13.39
C LEU A 224 6.07 -7.40 -13.23
N ALA A 225 6.09 -6.33 -12.43
CA ALA A 225 7.30 -5.55 -12.20
C ALA A 225 8.41 -6.39 -11.54
N ASN A 226 8.08 -7.18 -10.52
CA ASN A 226 9.06 -8.05 -9.86
C ASN A 226 9.54 -9.19 -10.77
N MET A 227 8.66 -9.75 -11.61
CA MET A 227 9.05 -10.75 -12.62
C MET A 227 9.99 -10.18 -13.68
N ILE A 228 9.76 -8.94 -14.13
CA ILE A 228 10.65 -8.27 -15.08
C ILE A 228 11.98 -7.94 -14.41
N GLU A 229 11.96 -7.43 -13.17
CA GLU A 229 13.18 -7.03 -12.47
C GLU A 229 14.10 -8.22 -12.20
N ILE A 230 13.57 -9.38 -11.79
CA ILE A 230 14.39 -10.58 -11.60
C ILE A 230 14.94 -11.13 -12.92
N ALA A 231 14.14 -11.13 -14.00
CA ALA A 231 14.63 -11.55 -15.33
C ALA A 231 15.67 -10.59 -15.94
N MET A 232 15.74 -9.36 -15.43
CA MET A 232 16.76 -8.37 -15.82
C MET A 232 17.96 -8.37 -14.87
N HIS A 233 17.95 -9.22 -13.84
CA HIS A 233 18.99 -9.24 -12.83
C HIS A 233 20.32 -9.71 -13.43
N ASP A 234 20.26 -10.64 -14.38
CA ASP A 234 21.41 -11.16 -15.08
C ASP A 234 21.65 -10.40 -16.41
N GLU A 235 22.88 -10.44 -16.92
CA GLU A 235 23.31 -9.64 -18.09
C GLU A 235 22.55 -10.00 -19.40
N SER A 236 21.73 -11.05 -19.38
CA SER A 236 21.02 -11.56 -20.55
C SER A 236 19.55 -11.83 -20.24
N TYR A 237 18.67 -10.93 -20.69
CA TYR A 237 17.21 -11.13 -20.68
C TYR A 237 16.80 -12.20 -21.73
N HIS A 238 16.80 -13.46 -21.31
CA HIS A 238 16.69 -14.62 -22.17
C HIS A 238 15.28 -14.80 -22.79
N ARG A 239 15.23 -15.51 -23.92
CA ARG A 239 13.98 -15.79 -24.64
C ARG A 239 12.97 -16.57 -23.79
N VAL A 240 13.44 -17.40 -22.85
CA VAL A 240 12.58 -18.27 -22.02
C VAL A 240 11.83 -17.45 -20.96
N GLU A 241 12.52 -16.57 -20.24
CA GLU A 241 11.92 -15.65 -19.27
C GLU A 241 10.88 -14.74 -19.93
N GLN A 242 11.18 -14.24 -21.13
CA GLN A 242 10.25 -13.45 -21.93
C GLN A 242 8.96 -14.21 -22.27
N ILE A 243 9.06 -15.51 -22.57
CA ILE A 243 7.89 -16.34 -22.84
C ILE A 243 7.07 -16.51 -21.57
N MET A 244 7.72 -16.74 -20.43
CA MET A 244 7.05 -16.91 -19.15
C MET A 244 6.32 -15.63 -18.69
N ILE A 245 6.98 -14.47 -18.80
CA ILE A 245 6.38 -13.17 -18.49
C ILE A 245 5.19 -12.89 -19.41
N ARG A 246 5.30 -13.17 -20.71
CA ARG A 246 4.18 -13.01 -21.65
C ARG A 246 3.00 -13.92 -21.30
N ASN A 247 3.26 -15.17 -20.92
CA ASN A 247 2.22 -16.09 -20.50
C ASN A 247 1.48 -15.58 -19.24
N PHE A 248 2.21 -15.08 -18.24
CA PHE A 248 1.58 -14.42 -17.09
C PHE A 248 0.72 -13.22 -17.52
N MET A 249 1.23 -12.35 -18.39
CA MET A 249 0.48 -11.20 -18.90
C MET A 249 -0.81 -11.61 -19.60
N ASP A 250 -0.75 -12.62 -20.47
CA ASP A 250 -1.90 -13.11 -21.22
C ASP A 250 -2.98 -13.67 -20.28
N LYS A 251 -2.57 -14.41 -19.25
CA LYS A 251 -3.49 -14.95 -18.22
C LYS A 251 -4.04 -13.88 -17.27
N ALA A 252 -3.25 -12.87 -16.95
CA ALA A 252 -3.63 -11.76 -16.07
C ALA A 252 -4.46 -10.68 -16.78
N GLY A 253 -4.46 -10.67 -18.12
CA GLY A 253 -5.08 -9.62 -18.93
C GLY A 253 -4.31 -8.29 -18.93
N ILE A 254 -2.98 -8.33 -18.79
CA ILE A 254 -2.14 -7.12 -18.75
C ILE A 254 -1.74 -6.70 -20.18
N SER A 255 -1.92 -5.42 -20.49
CA SER A 255 -1.56 -4.87 -21.80
C SER A 255 -0.04 -4.79 -22.02
N LYS A 256 0.37 -4.81 -23.30
CA LYS A 256 1.77 -4.58 -23.70
C LYS A 256 2.26 -3.18 -23.32
N ASP A 257 1.37 -2.20 -23.28
CA ASP A 257 1.72 -0.83 -22.89
C ASP A 257 2.13 -0.76 -21.41
N ASN A 258 1.44 -1.48 -20.53
CA ASN A 258 1.81 -1.59 -19.12
C ASN A 258 3.18 -2.26 -18.96
N MET A 259 3.42 -3.37 -19.68
CA MET A 259 4.73 -4.02 -19.69
C MET A 259 5.83 -3.05 -20.14
N LYS A 260 5.62 -2.33 -21.26
CA LYS A 260 6.58 -1.38 -21.80
C LYS A 260 6.86 -0.24 -20.80
N ALA A 261 5.83 0.30 -20.16
CA ALA A 261 5.99 1.35 -19.16
C ALA A 261 6.84 0.88 -17.98
N ILE A 262 6.54 -0.30 -17.43
CA ILE A 262 7.29 -0.91 -16.33
C ILE A 262 8.75 -1.18 -16.73
N SER A 263 8.98 -1.85 -17.87
CA SER A 263 10.33 -2.16 -18.35
C SER A 263 11.17 -0.90 -18.56
N ASN A 264 10.59 0.17 -19.13
CA ASN A 264 11.30 1.43 -19.33
C ASN A 264 11.76 2.04 -18.01
N VAL A 265 10.91 2.05 -16.98
CA VAL A 265 11.26 2.57 -15.65
C VAL A 265 12.38 1.73 -15.03
N LEU A 266 12.29 0.40 -15.10
CA LEU A 266 13.31 -0.50 -14.55
C LEU A 266 14.67 -0.36 -15.27
N LEU A 267 14.67 -0.24 -16.60
CA LEU A 267 15.89 -0.02 -17.39
C LEU A 267 16.60 1.29 -16.98
N VAL A 268 15.84 2.38 -16.78
CA VAL A 268 16.42 3.66 -16.33
C VAL A 268 16.91 3.57 -14.88
N LYS A 269 16.11 2.97 -13.98
CA LYS A 269 16.48 2.74 -12.57
C LYS A 269 17.81 1.98 -12.43
N ASN A 270 18.01 0.95 -13.26
CA ASN A 270 19.18 0.08 -13.19
C ASN A 270 20.39 0.66 -13.94
N ASN A 271 20.20 1.66 -14.80
CA ASN A 271 21.29 2.30 -15.53
C ASN A 271 21.98 3.37 -14.68
N LEU A 272 22.89 2.96 -13.80
CA LEU A 272 23.62 3.89 -12.93
C LEU A 272 24.50 4.89 -13.70
N SER A 273 24.87 4.61 -14.95
CA SER A 273 25.69 5.53 -15.77
C SER A 273 25.02 6.88 -16.04
N VAL A 274 23.69 6.97 -15.91
CA VAL A 274 22.98 8.25 -16.04
C VAL A 274 23.21 9.19 -14.85
N LEU A 275 23.81 8.68 -13.77
CA LEU A 275 24.03 9.43 -12.52
C LEU A 275 25.45 9.98 -12.37
N GLY A 276 26.39 9.64 -13.27
CA GLY A 276 27.78 10.10 -13.26
C GLY A 276 28.76 9.01 -12.87
#